data_AF-A0A940Q7L1-F1
#
_entry.id   AF-A0A940Q7L1-F1
#
_cell.length_a   1.000
_cell.length_b   1.000
_cell.length_c   1.000
_cell.angle_alpha   90.00
_cell.angle_beta   90.00
_cell.angle_gamma   90.00
#
_symmetry.space_group_name_H-M   'P 1'
#
loop_
_entity.id
_entity.type
_entity.pdbx_description
1 polymer ?
#
loop_
_entity_poly.entity_id
_entity_poly.type
_entity_poly.pdbx_seq_one_letter_code
_entity_poly.pdbx_strand_id
1 'polypeptide(L)'
;MNKKVIIAITTAVVVLAAAISLIVIKPWADDNADSSSAVDSSSVADSVADESEADSSSEPEASSSEPEAPAKEATPVDYYGEMKVVDGKITGSKTGEPMRVTGMSFFWSNWSQKYYTADYVDYMVDDYGCEVVRCSYGVMDDGVPYDTSCEPLIEDVIEQAIERGVYVIIDWHSHGAHNNPDEAVRYFGELAQKYGQYDNVIFEVYNEPTQVLWKTVKEYAEIVIAEIRKYSDNLIIVGSPQWSQKVMNAATNPIEDENVAYTLHFYAGTHGKWLRDEADNAMEQGIAIFITEWGSVNADGNGAIAKQSTEEWFQWMDEKGISSCNWAINDKEEGSSIFVKDSNNELTETGIYIKELIKQRTDNAPWKKAS
;
A
#
# COMPACT_ATOMS: atom_id res chain seq x y z
N MET A 1 12.89 58.40 42.05
CA MET A 1 12.51 59.58 41.23
C MET A 1 13.49 59.60 40.05
N ASN A 2 13.11 59.70 38.77
CA ASN A 2 11.84 60.09 38.15
C ASN A 2 11.36 59.11 37.07
N LYS A 3 10.12 59.32 36.58
CA LYS A 3 9.43 58.51 35.56
C LYS A 3 9.42 59.18 34.18
N LYS A 4 9.37 58.33 33.13
CA LYS A 4 8.76 58.51 31.78
C LYS A 4 9.53 59.26 30.67
N VAL A 5 9.08 58.95 29.43
CA VAL A 5 9.37 59.52 28.08
C VAL A 5 10.52 58.84 27.33
N ILE A 6 10.39 58.28 26.10
CA ILE A 6 9.23 57.77 25.32
C ILE A 6 9.75 56.87 24.16
N ILE A 7 8.98 55.84 23.78
CA ILE A 7 8.88 55.12 22.47
C ILE A 7 10.14 54.95 21.58
N ALA A 8 10.53 53.69 21.36
CA ALA A 8 10.87 53.15 20.03
C ALA A 8 10.67 51.62 20.01
N ILE A 9 9.71 51.15 19.21
CA ILE A 9 9.46 49.72 18.91
C ILE A 9 10.10 49.41 17.56
N THR A 10 10.86 48.32 17.43
CA THR A 10 10.81 47.43 16.26
C THR A 10 11.29 46.03 16.66
N THR A 11 10.37 45.06 16.69
CA THR A 11 10.68 43.64 16.73
C THR A 11 11.04 43.18 15.32
N ALA A 12 12.18 42.53 15.13
CA ALA A 12 12.53 41.88 13.87
C ALA A 12 11.79 40.54 13.73
N VAL A 13 10.56 40.57 13.22
CA VAL A 13 9.83 39.37 12.79
C VAL A 13 10.33 38.97 11.40
N VAL A 14 10.80 37.74 11.28
CA VAL A 14 11.12 37.13 9.98
C VAL A 14 9.81 36.85 9.26
N VAL A 15 9.57 37.56 8.16
CA VAL A 15 8.51 37.24 7.20
C VAL A 15 9.14 36.48 6.05
N LEU A 16 9.05 35.15 6.07
CA LEU A 16 9.24 34.34 4.88
C LEU A 16 7.85 34.14 4.25
N ALA A 17 7.63 34.72 3.07
CA ALA A 17 6.34 34.64 2.41
C ALA A 17 6.17 33.28 1.72
N ALA A 18 5.30 32.43 2.27
CA ALA A 18 4.80 31.25 1.56
C ALA A 18 3.81 31.72 0.48
N ALA A 19 4.12 31.45 -0.79
CA ALA A 19 3.21 31.71 -1.89
C ALA A 19 2.19 30.57 -1.99
N ILE A 20 0.98 30.79 -1.48
CA ILE A 20 -0.14 29.85 -1.60
C ILE A 20 -0.79 30.04 -2.98
N SER A 21 -0.54 29.11 -3.90
CA SER A 21 -1.23 29.03 -5.18
C SER A 21 -2.61 28.38 -5.01
N LEU A 22 -3.61 29.19 -4.67
CA LEU A 22 -5.02 28.78 -4.73
C LEU A 22 -5.47 28.61 -6.18
N ILE A 23 -5.40 27.37 -6.71
CA ILE A 23 -6.11 27.00 -7.93
C ILE A 23 -7.47 26.42 -7.53
N VAL A 24 -8.52 27.23 -7.75
CA VAL A 24 -9.90 26.77 -7.65
C VAL A 24 -10.21 25.93 -8.90
N ILE A 25 -10.20 24.61 -8.76
CA ILE A 25 -10.68 23.71 -9.82
C ILE A 25 -12.20 23.82 -9.87
N LYS A 26 -12.71 24.22 -11.02
CA LYS A 26 -14.15 24.28 -11.31
C LYS A 26 -14.59 22.92 -11.85
N PRO A 27 -15.70 22.33 -11.37
CA PRO A 27 -16.15 21.04 -11.88
C PRO A 27 -16.50 21.14 -13.38
N TRP A 28 -16.02 20.15 -14.13
CA TRP A 28 -16.43 19.89 -15.50
C TRP A 28 -17.82 19.25 -15.46
N ALA A 29 -18.71 19.63 -16.37
CA ALA A 29 -20.08 19.13 -16.45
C ALA A 29 -20.21 18.20 -17.66
N ASP A 30 -20.95 17.11 -17.47
CA ASP A 30 -21.32 16.17 -18.53
C ASP A 30 -22.26 16.82 -19.56
N ASP A 31 -22.10 16.42 -20.82
CA ASP A 31 -23.14 16.52 -21.85
C ASP A 31 -23.41 15.10 -22.41
N ASN A 32 -24.68 14.81 -22.69
CA ASN A 32 -25.24 13.45 -22.72
C ASN A 32 -25.84 13.08 -24.11
N ALA A 33 -26.17 11.79 -24.30
CA ALA A 33 -26.87 11.18 -25.45
C ALA A 33 -26.07 11.10 -26.79
N ASP A 34 -26.32 10.18 -27.76
CA ASP A 34 -27.36 9.14 -27.99
C ASP A 34 -26.72 8.02 -28.88
N SER A 35 -27.23 6.80 -29.17
CA SER A 35 -28.56 6.19 -29.01
C SER A 35 -28.56 4.63 -29.02
N SER A 36 -29.76 4.05 -29.08
CA SER A 36 -30.19 2.69 -29.49
C SER A 36 -29.37 1.94 -30.60
N SER A 37 -29.46 0.61 -30.78
CA SER A 37 -30.67 -0.24 -30.73
C SER A 37 -30.38 -1.75 -30.62
N ALA A 38 -31.37 -2.50 -30.11
CA ALA A 38 -31.35 -3.97 -30.05
C ALA A 38 -31.92 -4.63 -31.33
N VAL A 39 -31.49 -5.87 -31.61
CA VAL A 39 -32.23 -6.81 -32.48
C VAL A 39 -32.19 -8.22 -31.88
N ASP A 40 -33.33 -8.89 -31.89
CA ASP A 40 -33.61 -10.23 -31.37
C ASP A 40 -33.79 -11.23 -32.53
N SER A 41 -33.45 -12.52 -32.34
CA SER A 41 -34.25 -13.66 -32.83
C SER A 41 -33.63 -15.05 -32.53
N SER A 42 -34.15 -15.68 -31.48
CA SER A 42 -34.52 -17.11 -31.32
C SER A 42 -34.10 -18.24 -32.31
N SER A 43 -33.70 -19.38 -31.71
CA SER A 43 -34.05 -20.79 -32.06
C SER A 43 -33.57 -21.40 -33.40
N VAL A 44 -33.16 -22.67 -33.49
CA VAL A 44 -33.98 -23.91 -33.32
C VAL A 44 -33.09 -25.08 -32.86
N ALA A 45 -33.67 -26.03 -32.11
CA ALA A 45 -33.07 -27.34 -31.82
C ALA A 45 -33.80 -28.44 -32.61
N ASP A 46 -33.11 -29.52 -32.98
CA ASP A 46 -33.71 -30.86 -32.91
C ASP A 46 -32.66 -31.98 -32.75
N SER A 47 -33.19 -33.13 -32.34
CA SER A 47 -32.62 -34.44 -32.01
C SER A 47 -32.16 -35.23 -33.27
N VAL A 48 -31.55 -36.43 -33.23
CA VAL A 48 -31.98 -37.71 -32.64
C VAL A 48 -30.77 -38.68 -32.44
N ALA A 49 -30.92 -39.56 -31.43
CA ALA A 49 -30.36 -40.92 -31.23
C ALA A 49 -30.04 -41.76 -32.50
N ASP A 50 -29.42 -42.95 -32.48
CA ASP A 50 -28.62 -43.79 -31.55
C ASP A 50 -28.19 -45.00 -32.42
N GLU A 51 -27.06 -45.66 -32.12
CA GLU A 51 -26.91 -47.13 -32.21
C GLU A 51 -25.48 -47.57 -31.85
N SER A 52 -25.41 -48.58 -31.00
CA SER A 52 -24.20 -49.30 -30.59
C SER A 52 -23.67 -50.23 -31.69
N GLU A 53 -22.37 -50.58 -31.62
CA GLU A 53 -21.92 -51.98 -31.65
C GLU A 53 -20.61 -52.10 -30.85
N ALA A 54 -20.33 -53.29 -30.33
CA ALA A 54 -19.17 -53.56 -29.48
C ALA A 54 -18.17 -54.45 -30.22
N ASP A 55 -16.87 -54.18 -30.07
CA ASP A 55 -15.82 -55.16 -30.37
C ASP A 55 -14.77 -55.16 -29.25
N SER A 56 -14.21 -56.33 -28.98
CA SER A 56 -13.28 -56.56 -27.87
C SER A 56 -11.93 -57.01 -28.39
N SER A 57 -10.91 -56.16 -28.23
CA SER A 57 -9.52 -56.54 -28.41
C SER A 57 -8.67 -56.02 -27.26
N SER A 58 -8.02 -56.95 -26.56
CA SER A 58 -7.12 -56.65 -25.44
C SER A 58 -5.73 -56.30 -25.96
N GLU A 59 -5.28 -55.06 -25.74
CA GLU A 59 -3.89 -54.63 -25.89
C GLU A 59 -3.28 -54.29 -24.52
N PRO A 60 -1.94 -54.40 -24.35
CA PRO A 60 -1.32 -54.37 -23.03
C PRO A 60 -1.31 -52.98 -22.41
N GLU A 61 -1.50 -52.93 -21.08
CA GLU A 61 -1.44 -51.69 -20.29
C GLU A 61 -0.07 -51.02 -20.42
N ALA A 62 0.02 -50.00 -21.27
CA ALA A 62 1.10 -49.03 -21.23
C ALA A 62 0.89 -48.18 -19.97
N SER A 63 1.83 -48.27 -19.02
CA SER A 63 1.88 -47.42 -17.84
C SER A 63 2.11 -45.95 -18.25
N SER A 64 1.03 -45.24 -18.56
CA SER A 64 1.07 -43.79 -18.76
C SER A 64 1.27 -43.12 -17.41
N SER A 65 2.51 -42.77 -17.08
CA SER A 65 2.78 -41.75 -16.07
C SER A 65 2.22 -40.43 -16.60
N GLU A 66 1.05 -40.06 -16.09
CA GLU A 66 0.50 -38.72 -16.24
C GLU A 66 1.57 -37.72 -15.77
N PRO A 67 1.87 -36.65 -16.53
CA PRO A 67 2.89 -35.69 -16.11
C PRO A 67 2.44 -35.08 -14.78
N GLU A 68 3.27 -35.19 -13.74
CA GLU A 68 3.03 -34.52 -12.47
C GLU A 68 2.77 -33.03 -12.75
N ALA A 69 1.62 -32.54 -12.28
CA ALA A 69 1.33 -31.11 -12.34
C ALA A 69 2.49 -30.36 -11.68
N PRO A 70 2.98 -29.24 -12.26
CA PRO A 70 4.07 -28.50 -11.67
C PRO A 70 3.72 -28.14 -10.23
N ALA A 71 4.66 -28.40 -9.31
CA ALA A 71 4.47 -28.06 -7.91
C ALA A 71 4.09 -26.58 -7.80
N LYS A 72 3.02 -26.27 -7.05
CA LYS A 72 2.59 -24.89 -6.80
C LYS A 72 3.79 -24.14 -6.20
N GLU A 73 4.29 -23.12 -6.91
CA GLU A 73 5.37 -22.29 -6.37
C GLU A 73 4.93 -21.73 -5.01
N ALA A 74 5.80 -21.83 -4.00
CA ALA A 74 5.51 -21.26 -2.69
C ALA A 74 5.35 -19.74 -2.83
N THR A 75 4.32 -19.18 -2.20
CA THR A 75 4.05 -17.74 -2.18
C THR A 75 4.69 -17.07 -0.94
N PRO A 76 4.85 -15.73 -0.89
CA PRO A 76 5.32 -15.04 0.31
C PRO A 76 4.50 -15.38 1.55
N VAL A 77 3.17 -15.48 1.43
CA VAL A 77 2.27 -15.78 2.55
C VAL A 77 2.29 -17.28 2.90
N ASP A 78 2.43 -18.17 1.92
CA ASP A 78 2.63 -19.61 2.20
C ASP A 78 3.90 -19.83 3.04
N TYR A 79 4.99 -19.13 2.71
CA TYR A 79 6.30 -19.25 3.37
C TYR A 79 6.38 -18.56 4.75
N TYR A 80 6.06 -17.27 4.84
CA TYR A 80 6.20 -16.49 6.07
C TYR A 80 5.00 -16.64 7.01
N GLY A 81 3.79 -16.79 6.47
CA GLY A 81 2.54 -16.65 7.22
C GLY A 81 2.32 -15.22 7.73
N GLU A 82 1.31 -15.05 8.58
CA GLU A 82 0.94 -13.76 9.14
C GLU A 82 2.13 -12.96 9.71
N MET A 83 2.13 -11.64 9.49
CA MET A 83 3.15 -10.73 10.03
C MET A 83 2.90 -10.45 11.53
N LYS A 84 3.89 -10.77 12.37
CA LYS A 84 3.88 -10.47 13.81
C LYS A 84 5.03 -9.56 14.22
N VAL A 85 4.77 -8.55 15.04
CA VAL A 85 5.81 -7.75 15.71
C VAL A 85 6.39 -8.53 16.88
N VAL A 86 7.70 -8.78 16.86
CA VAL A 86 8.46 -9.45 17.92
C VAL A 86 9.76 -8.69 18.15
N ASP A 87 10.04 -8.31 19.40
CA ASP A 87 11.24 -7.56 19.82
C ASP A 87 11.57 -6.34 18.92
N GLY A 88 10.54 -5.58 18.52
CA GLY A 88 10.67 -4.40 17.67
C GLY A 88 10.94 -4.68 16.19
N LYS A 89 10.69 -5.91 15.72
CA LYS A 89 10.86 -6.31 14.31
C LYS A 89 9.60 -6.98 13.78
N ILE A 90 9.36 -6.87 12.48
CA ILE A 90 8.33 -7.65 11.79
C ILE A 90 8.90 -9.03 11.47
N THR A 91 8.18 -10.08 11.88
CA THR A 91 8.56 -11.49 11.74
C THR A 91 7.44 -12.28 11.09
N GLY A 92 7.78 -13.35 10.38
CA GLY A 92 6.78 -14.27 9.82
C GLY A 92 6.36 -15.31 10.85
N SER A 93 5.05 -15.47 11.07
CA SER A 93 4.52 -16.41 12.07
C SER A 93 4.93 -17.88 11.84
N LYS A 94 5.14 -18.29 10.58
CA LYS A 94 5.59 -19.65 10.21
C LYS A 94 7.11 -19.83 10.27
N THR A 95 7.88 -18.76 10.00
CA THR A 95 9.35 -18.82 10.03
C THR A 95 9.92 -18.58 11.42
N GLY A 96 9.26 -17.77 12.24
CA GLY A 96 9.76 -17.26 13.53
C GLY A 96 10.93 -16.28 13.38
N GLU A 97 11.22 -15.83 12.16
CA GLU A 97 12.39 -15.02 11.81
C GLU A 97 11.97 -13.65 11.25
N PRO A 98 12.80 -12.60 11.38
CA PRO A 98 12.59 -11.30 10.74
C PRO A 98 12.37 -11.44 9.24
N MET A 99 11.35 -10.77 8.73
CA MET A 99 10.94 -10.87 7.33
C MET A 99 10.91 -9.51 6.65
N ARG A 100 11.07 -9.51 5.32
CA ARG A 100 10.91 -8.33 4.47
C ARG A 100 10.09 -8.68 3.24
N VAL A 101 9.17 -7.79 2.88
CA VAL A 101 8.46 -7.80 1.59
C VAL A 101 8.60 -6.46 0.88
N THR A 102 8.60 -6.45 -0.46
CA THR A 102 8.64 -5.23 -1.27
C THR A 102 7.54 -5.26 -2.34
N GLY A 103 7.03 -4.09 -2.70
CA GLY A 103 6.07 -3.99 -3.81
C GLY A 103 5.60 -2.58 -4.12
N MET A 104 4.34 -2.44 -4.51
CA MET A 104 3.81 -1.22 -5.13
C MET A 104 2.55 -0.71 -4.41
N SER A 105 2.43 0.60 -4.31
CA SER A 105 1.23 1.30 -3.85
C SER A 105 0.37 1.68 -5.05
N PHE A 106 -0.93 1.38 -4.97
CA PHE A 106 -1.91 2.06 -5.80
C PHE A 106 -1.95 3.55 -5.42
N PHE A 107 -2.25 4.41 -6.39
CA PHE A 107 -2.52 5.83 -6.15
C PHE A 107 -3.90 6.02 -5.47
N TRP A 108 -4.22 7.22 -5.03
CA TRP A 108 -5.53 7.60 -4.46
C TRP A 108 -6.72 6.97 -5.21
N SER A 109 -7.49 6.11 -4.54
CA SER A 109 -8.60 5.35 -5.14
C SER A 109 -9.58 6.24 -5.93
N ASN A 110 -10.04 7.34 -5.33
CA ASN A 110 -10.98 8.30 -5.91
C ASN A 110 -10.47 9.05 -7.16
N TRP A 111 -9.17 9.03 -7.43
CA TRP A 111 -8.59 9.63 -8.64
C TRP A 111 -8.02 8.59 -9.62
N SER A 112 -8.10 7.30 -9.29
CA SER A 112 -7.33 6.26 -9.99
C SER A 112 -8.02 4.89 -10.04
N GLN A 113 -9.35 4.88 -9.88
CA GLN A 113 -10.22 3.70 -9.95
C GLN A 113 -9.89 2.73 -11.09
N LYS A 114 -9.48 3.23 -12.28
CA LYS A 114 -9.11 2.41 -13.45
C LYS A 114 -7.95 1.42 -13.20
N TYR A 115 -7.16 1.61 -12.14
CA TYR A 115 -6.07 0.73 -11.73
C TYR A 115 -6.48 -0.28 -10.65
N TYR A 116 -7.58 -0.06 -9.94
CA TYR A 116 -8.03 -0.96 -8.87
C TYR A 116 -8.80 -2.14 -9.46
N THR A 117 -8.06 -3.10 -10.02
CA THR A 117 -8.59 -4.34 -10.61
C THR A 117 -7.66 -5.51 -10.31
N ALA A 118 -8.22 -6.73 -10.38
CA ALA A 118 -7.44 -7.97 -10.29
C ALA A 118 -6.28 -8.02 -11.32
N ASP A 119 -6.53 -7.64 -12.57
CA ASP A 119 -5.52 -7.62 -13.64
C ASP A 119 -4.28 -6.77 -13.29
N TYR A 120 -4.45 -5.65 -12.56
CA TYR A 120 -3.31 -4.83 -12.13
C TYR A 120 -2.59 -5.43 -10.92
N VAL A 121 -3.28 -6.13 -10.02
CA VAL A 121 -2.61 -6.94 -8.98
C VAL A 121 -1.77 -8.02 -9.63
N ASP A 122 -2.32 -8.75 -10.61
CA ASP A 122 -1.60 -9.76 -11.38
C ASP A 122 -0.37 -9.18 -12.08
N TYR A 123 -0.52 -8.04 -12.76
CA TYR A 123 0.61 -7.33 -13.37
C TYR A 123 1.68 -6.90 -12.34
N MET A 124 1.29 -6.47 -11.14
CA MET A 124 2.25 -6.17 -10.07
C MET A 124 2.97 -7.42 -9.55
N VAL A 125 2.28 -8.55 -9.43
CA VAL A 125 2.89 -9.80 -8.93
C VAL A 125 3.78 -10.44 -10.00
N ASP A 126 3.31 -10.60 -11.24
CA ASP A 126 4.03 -11.30 -12.31
C ASP A 126 5.15 -10.47 -12.93
N ASP A 127 4.84 -9.24 -13.34
CA ASP A 127 5.79 -8.40 -14.07
C ASP A 127 6.78 -7.73 -13.13
N TYR A 128 6.32 -7.18 -11.99
CA TYR A 128 7.18 -6.50 -11.01
C TYR A 128 7.73 -7.44 -9.93
N GLY A 129 7.11 -8.59 -9.67
CA GLY A 129 7.51 -9.46 -8.55
C GLY A 129 7.09 -8.92 -7.20
N CYS A 130 5.97 -8.19 -7.11
CA CYS A 130 5.51 -7.63 -5.83
C CYS A 130 5.15 -8.73 -4.82
N GLU A 131 5.72 -8.63 -3.63
CA GLU A 131 5.41 -9.48 -2.47
C GLU A 131 4.26 -8.91 -1.62
N VAL A 132 3.96 -7.61 -1.82
CA VAL A 132 2.91 -6.84 -1.16
C VAL A 132 2.35 -5.76 -2.09
N VAL A 133 1.05 -5.48 -2.01
CA VAL A 133 0.40 -4.31 -2.65
C VAL A 133 -0.28 -3.41 -1.61
N ARG A 134 -0.41 -2.11 -1.88
CA ARG A 134 -1.06 -1.14 -0.96
C ARG A 134 -2.22 -0.41 -1.60
N CYS A 135 -3.39 -0.49 -0.96
CA CYS A 135 -4.67 0.07 -1.37
C CYS A 135 -4.91 1.42 -0.70
N SER A 136 -4.52 2.51 -1.37
CA SER A 136 -4.63 3.89 -0.88
C SER A 136 -6.07 4.42 -0.97
N TYR A 137 -6.92 4.11 0.01
CA TYR A 137 -8.32 4.54 0.04
C TYR A 137 -8.42 6.03 0.35
N GLY A 138 -8.75 6.85 -0.66
CA GLY A 138 -8.65 8.31 -0.60
C GLY A 138 -9.64 8.96 0.37
N VAL A 139 -9.10 9.63 1.39
CA VAL A 139 -9.86 10.27 2.47
C VAL A 139 -9.43 11.74 2.64
N MET A 140 -10.41 12.63 2.81
CA MET A 140 -10.19 14.07 2.95
C MET A 140 -9.52 14.43 4.29
N ASP A 141 -9.03 15.67 4.41
CA ASP A 141 -8.41 16.21 5.62
C ASP A 141 -9.37 16.33 6.83
N ASP A 142 -10.68 16.26 6.60
CA ASP A 142 -11.69 16.19 7.67
C ASP A 142 -11.99 14.75 8.13
N GLY A 143 -11.32 13.75 7.55
CA GLY A 143 -11.49 12.33 7.86
C GLY A 143 -12.68 11.66 7.16
N VAL A 144 -13.37 12.32 6.23
CA VAL A 144 -14.45 11.72 5.43
C VAL A 144 -13.89 11.19 4.09
N PRO A 145 -14.26 9.98 3.64
CA PRO A 145 -13.86 9.47 2.33
C PRO A 145 -14.22 10.41 1.18
N TYR A 146 -13.36 10.52 0.16
CA TYR A 146 -13.69 11.28 -1.06
C TYR A 146 -14.84 10.66 -1.84
N ASP A 147 -14.88 9.32 -1.91
CA ASP A 147 -15.84 8.56 -2.70
C ASP A 147 -15.94 7.11 -2.18
N THR A 148 -17.06 6.77 -1.52
CA THR A 148 -17.32 5.42 -1.01
C THR A 148 -17.67 4.41 -2.12
N SER A 149 -17.90 4.85 -3.37
CA SER A 149 -18.10 3.92 -4.49
C SER A 149 -16.82 3.19 -4.90
N CYS A 150 -15.66 3.63 -4.38
CA CYS A 150 -14.39 2.93 -4.50
C CYS A 150 -14.28 1.69 -3.60
N GLU A 151 -15.09 1.53 -2.55
CA GLU A 151 -14.94 0.44 -1.57
C GLU A 151 -14.93 -0.97 -2.21
N PRO A 152 -15.84 -1.32 -3.14
CA PRO A 152 -15.79 -2.61 -3.85
C PRO A 152 -14.51 -2.82 -4.68
N LEU A 153 -13.91 -1.76 -5.21
CA LEU A 153 -12.64 -1.85 -5.97
C LEU A 153 -11.44 -2.10 -5.04
N ILE A 154 -11.52 -1.67 -3.77
CA ILE A 154 -10.55 -2.06 -2.75
C ILE A 154 -10.72 -3.55 -2.42
N GLU A 155 -11.96 -4.03 -2.28
CA GLU A 155 -12.27 -5.44 -2.03
C GLU A 155 -11.78 -6.36 -3.17
N ASP A 156 -11.95 -5.97 -4.45
CA ASP A 156 -11.40 -6.70 -5.60
C ASP A 156 -9.87 -6.86 -5.51
N VAL A 157 -9.15 -5.81 -5.08
CA VAL A 157 -7.69 -5.86 -4.90
C VAL A 157 -7.28 -6.72 -3.70
N ILE A 158 -8.03 -6.67 -2.59
CA ILE A 158 -7.81 -7.53 -1.41
C ILE A 158 -7.99 -9.01 -1.79
N GLU A 159 -9.09 -9.34 -2.48
CA GLU A 159 -9.42 -10.70 -2.88
C GLU A 159 -8.39 -11.26 -3.86
N GLN A 160 -7.94 -10.47 -4.84
CA GLN A 160 -6.88 -10.91 -5.74
C GLN A 160 -5.52 -11.07 -5.05
N ALA A 161 -5.16 -10.18 -4.11
CA ALA A 161 -3.92 -10.33 -3.35
C ALA A 161 -3.92 -11.61 -2.50
N ILE A 162 -5.07 -11.96 -1.92
CA ILE A 162 -5.27 -13.22 -1.18
C ILE A 162 -5.08 -14.43 -2.10
N GLU A 163 -5.77 -14.48 -3.25
CA GLU A 163 -5.67 -15.58 -4.23
C GLU A 163 -4.23 -15.74 -4.78
N ARG A 164 -3.54 -14.62 -5.01
CA ARG A 164 -2.13 -14.59 -5.45
C ARG A 164 -1.11 -14.92 -4.35
N GLY A 165 -1.54 -15.06 -3.09
CA GLY A 165 -0.67 -15.40 -1.96
C GLY A 165 0.33 -14.29 -1.57
N VAL A 166 0.02 -13.04 -1.88
CA VAL A 166 0.82 -11.85 -1.53
C VAL A 166 0.12 -11.04 -0.45
N TYR A 167 0.84 -10.15 0.22
CA TYR A 167 0.23 -9.30 1.25
C TYR A 167 -0.54 -8.12 0.64
N VAL A 168 -1.52 -7.60 1.37
CA VAL A 168 -2.26 -6.38 1.01
C VAL A 168 -2.35 -5.44 2.20
N ILE A 169 -1.93 -4.20 2.00
CA ILE A 169 -2.08 -3.10 2.96
C ILE A 169 -3.34 -2.33 2.61
N ILE A 170 -4.30 -2.31 3.53
CA ILE A 170 -5.53 -1.53 3.45
C ILE A 170 -5.22 -0.18 4.12
N ASP A 171 -5.04 0.88 3.33
CA ASP A 171 -4.59 2.18 3.82
C ASP A 171 -5.72 3.21 3.85
N TRP A 172 -5.90 3.83 5.03
CA TRP A 172 -6.76 4.99 5.21
C TRP A 172 -6.00 6.26 4.82
N HIS A 173 -6.05 6.56 3.52
CA HIS A 173 -5.19 7.52 2.85
C HIS A 173 -5.65 8.96 3.11
N SER A 174 -5.32 9.47 4.30
CA SER A 174 -5.67 10.79 4.79
C SER A 174 -4.49 11.52 5.42
N HIS A 175 -4.53 12.85 5.39
CA HIS A 175 -3.68 13.72 6.19
C HIS A 175 -4.30 14.11 7.55
N GLY A 176 -5.61 13.88 7.73
CA GLY A 176 -6.41 14.42 8.83
C GLY A 176 -7.43 13.46 9.45
N ALA A 177 -7.22 12.14 9.31
CA ALA A 177 -8.13 11.08 9.78
C ALA A 177 -8.70 11.26 11.19
N HIS A 178 -7.88 11.79 12.11
CA HIS A 178 -8.26 12.10 13.49
C HIS A 178 -9.45 13.08 13.65
N ASN A 179 -9.85 13.79 12.60
CA ASN A 179 -11.00 14.68 12.61
C ASN A 179 -12.35 13.95 12.53
N ASN A 180 -12.39 12.73 11.99
CA ASN A 180 -13.59 11.89 11.95
C ASN A 180 -13.24 10.39 12.11
N PRO A 181 -13.02 9.91 13.35
CA PRO A 181 -12.69 8.51 13.60
C PRO A 181 -13.81 7.53 13.24
N ASP A 182 -15.08 7.95 13.28
CA ASP A 182 -16.23 7.04 13.16
C ASP A 182 -16.30 6.38 11.77
N GLU A 183 -15.91 7.09 10.70
CA GLU A 183 -15.85 6.52 9.34
C GLU A 183 -14.71 5.50 9.19
N ALA A 184 -13.55 5.76 9.79
CA ALA A 184 -12.44 4.81 9.82
C ALA A 184 -12.79 3.56 10.64
N VAL A 185 -13.46 3.74 11.79
CA VAL A 185 -13.99 2.65 12.63
C VAL A 185 -14.97 1.77 11.83
N ARG A 186 -15.93 2.36 11.10
CA ARG A 186 -16.83 1.59 10.22
C ARG A 186 -16.02 0.77 9.21
N TYR A 187 -15.23 1.46 8.38
CA TYR A 187 -14.53 0.87 7.24
C TYR A 187 -13.58 -0.26 7.67
N PHE A 188 -12.75 -0.02 8.69
CA PHE A 188 -11.84 -1.05 9.19
C PHE A 188 -12.57 -2.17 9.96
N GLY A 189 -13.66 -1.88 10.66
CA GLY A 189 -14.48 -2.91 11.30
C GLY A 189 -15.12 -3.87 10.30
N GLU A 190 -15.65 -3.34 9.19
CA GLU A 190 -16.24 -4.11 8.09
C GLU A 190 -15.18 -4.99 7.39
N LEU A 191 -14.03 -4.42 7.02
CA LEU A 191 -12.94 -5.16 6.36
C LEU A 191 -12.24 -6.16 7.29
N ALA A 192 -12.06 -5.84 8.58
CA ALA A 192 -11.55 -6.79 9.57
C ALA A 192 -12.53 -7.95 9.83
N GLN A 193 -13.84 -7.71 9.77
CA GLN A 193 -14.84 -8.78 9.85
C GLN A 193 -14.86 -9.69 8.61
N LYS A 194 -14.62 -9.13 7.41
CA LYS A 194 -14.64 -9.90 6.15
C LYS A 194 -13.32 -10.64 5.88
N TYR A 195 -12.18 -10.02 6.17
CA TYR A 195 -10.86 -10.51 5.78
C TYR A 195 -9.83 -10.64 6.91
N GLY A 196 -10.19 -10.31 8.15
CA GLY A 196 -9.27 -10.33 9.29
C GLY A 196 -8.67 -11.68 9.65
N GLN A 197 -9.19 -12.77 9.07
CA GLN A 197 -8.72 -14.14 9.19
C GLN A 197 -7.64 -14.55 8.17
N TYR A 198 -7.24 -13.67 7.25
CA TYR A 198 -6.22 -13.97 6.24
C TYR A 198 -4.87 -13.36 6.63
N ASP A 199 -3.84 -14.20 6.73
CA ASP A 199 -2.42 -13.85 6.93
C ASP A 199 -1.93 -12.71 6.00
N ASN A 200 -2.55 -12.56 4.83
CA ASN A 200 -2.24 -11.57 3.80
C ASN A 200 -2.51 -10.11 4.24
N VAL A 201 -3.51 -9.88 5.10
CA VAL A 201 -4.12 -8.55 5.28
C VAL A 201 -3.40 -7.74 6.35
N ILE A 202 -3.08 -6.49 6.03
CA ILE A 202 -2.42 -5.53 6.91
C ILE A 202 -3.27 -4.25 6.92
N PHE A 203 -3.48 -3.63 8.08
CA PHE A 203 -4.28 -2.40 8.18
C PHE A 203 -3.39 -1.19 8.44
N GLU A 204 -3.29 -0.24 7.51
CA GLU A 204 -2.65 1.06 7.74
C GLU A 204 -3.73 2.09 8.10
N VAL A 205 -3.88 2.36 9.40
CA VAL A 205 -5.04 3.14 9.90
C VAL A 205 -4.90 4.65 9.71
N TYR A 206 -3.71 5.15 9.34
CA TYR A 206 -3.47 6.57 9.08
C TYR A 206 -2.19 6.75 8.25
N ASN A 207 -2.34 7.06 6.96
CA ASN A 207 -1.27 7.38 6.00
C ASN A 207 -0.26 8.44 6.51
N GLU A 208 -0.66 9.72 6.55
CA GLU A 208 0.29 10.83 6.77
C GLU A 208 -0.24 11.93 7.69
N PRO A 209 -0.22 11.73 9.02
CA PRO A 209 -0.52 12.79 9.97
C PRO A 209 0.40 14.01 9.75
N THR A 210 -0.20 15.19 9.57
CA THR A 210 0.56 16.42 9.29
C THR A 210 1.15 17.04 10.56
N GLN A 211 0.92 18.32 10.84
CA GLN A 211 1.56 19.05 11.94
C GLN A 211 0.77 18.93 13.25
N VAL A 212 0.34 17.71 13.56
CA VAL A 212 -0.43 17.34 14.76
C VAL A 212 0.45 16.74 15.84
N LEU A 213 -0.03 16.73 17.08
CA LEU A 213 0.66 16.06 18.18
C LEU A 213 0.54 14.55 18.03
N TRP A 214 1.60 13.81 18.36
CA TRP A 214 1.55 12.34 18.43
C TRP A 214 0.42 11.83 19.32
N LYS A 215 0.11 12.53 20.42
CA LYS A 215 -1.03 12.21 21.28
C LYS A 215 -2.35 12.14 20.51
N THR A 216 -2.61 13.06 19.59
CA THR A 216 -3.82 13.08 18.74
C THR A 216 -3.84 11.88 17.80
N VAL A 217 -2.70 11.51 17.22
CA VAL A 217 -2.57 10.34 16.34
C VAL A 217 -2.78 9.05 17.11
N LYS A 218 -2.16 8.91 18.30
CA LYS A 218 -2.32 7.76 19.21
C LYS A 218 -3.78 7.62 19.67
N GLU A 219 -4.42 8.70 20.12
CA GLU A 219 -5.83 8.69 20.56
C GLU A 219 -6.79 8.27 19.44
N TYR A 220 -6.54 8.69 18.19
CA TYR A 220 -7.30 8.20 17.03
C TYR A 220 -7.02 6.72 16.75
N ALA A 221 -5.73 6.33 16.70
CA ALA A 221 -5.33 4.97 16.32
C ALA A 221 -5.84 3.93 17.31
N GLU A 222 -5.79 4.21 18.63
CA GLU A 222 -6.31 3.31 19.67
C GLU A 222 -7.82 3.04 19.53
N ILE A 223 -8.61 4.01 19.03
CA ILE A 223 -10.04 3.82 18.76
C ILE A 223 -10.25 2.87 17.58
N VAL A 224 -9.52 3.06 16.47
CA VAL A 224 -9.64 2.22 15.27
C VAL A 224 -9.10 0.80 15.51
N ILE A 225 -7.97 0.68 16.22
CA ILE A 225 -7.37 -0.60 16.63
C ILE A 225 -8.36 -1.40 17.48
N ALA A 226 -9.04 -0.76 18.43
CA ALA A 226 -10.04 -1.42 19.27
C ALA A 226 -11.25 -1.97 18.48
N GLU A 227 -11.54 -1.46 17.27
CA GLU A 227 -12.53 -2.05 16.38
C GLU A 227 -11.95 -3.25 15.62
N ILE A 228 -10.79 -3.10 14.98
CA ILE A 228 -10.10 -4.17 14.22
C ILE A 228 -9.89 -5.41 15.11
N ARG A 229 -9.42 -5.20 16.35
CA ARG A 229 -9.12 -6.25 17.32
C ARG A 229 -10.33 -7.04 17.82
N LYS A 230 -11.56 -6.68 17.44
CA LYS A 230 -12.75 -7.54 17.63
C LYS A 230 -12.77 -8.73 16.66
N TYR A 231 -12.06 -8.63 15.53
CA TYR A 231 -12.14 -9.57 14.42
C TYR A 231 -10.77 -10.07 13.92
N SER A 232 -9.67 -9.34 14.16
CA SER A 232 -8.34 -9.67 13.64
C SER A 232 -7.19 -9.31 14.58
N ASP A 233 -6.19 -10.20 14.68
CA ASP A 233 -4.90 -9.98 15.35
C ASP A 233 -3.75 -9.64 14.37
N ASN A 234 -4.08 -9.40 13.09
CA ASN A 234 -3.16 -9.01 12.02
C ASN A 234 -2.37 -7.73 12.35
N LEU A 235 -1.25 -7.54 11.63
CA LEU A 235 -0.42 -6.35 11.73
C LEU A 235 -1.23 -5.07 11.46
N ILE A 236 -1.16 -4.11 12.39
CA ILE A 236 -1.65 -2.76 12.19
C ILE A 236 -0.46 -1.81 12.06
N ILE A 237 -0.51 -0.90 11.09
CA ILE A 237 0.51 0.12 10.84
C ILE A 237 -0.08 1.49 11.12
N VAL A 238 0.65 2.34 11.84
CA VAL A 238 0.19 3.68 12.23
C VAL A 238 1.15 4.77 11.80
N GLY A 239 0.63 5.76 11.07
CA GLY A 239 1.34 6.98 10.69
C GLY A 239 1.91 7.76 11.88
N SER A 240 2.93 8.56 11.62
CA SER A 240 3.51 9.47 12.63
C SER A 240 3.40 10.94 12.18
N PRO A 241 3.53 11.93 13.08
CA PRO A 241 3.47 13.34 12.68
C PRO A 241 4.50 13.73 11.63
N GLN A 242 4.24 14.87 10.97
CA GLN A 242 5.06 15.42 9.91
C GLN A 242 5.16 14.48 8.69
N TRP A 243 4.02 14.04 8.15
CA TRP A 243 3.94 13.14 6.99
C TRP A 243 4.70 11.84 7.22
N SER A 244 4.38 11.18 8.34
CA SER A 244 5.00 9.92 8.76
C SER A 244 6.54 9.96 8.80
N GLN A 245 7.11 11.03 9.34
CA GLN A 245 8.56 11.19 9.53
C GLN A 245 9.00 11.25 10.99
N LYS A 246 8.08 11.45 11.94
CA LYS A 246 8.39 11.63 13.38
C LYS A 246 8.21 10.34 14.19
N VAL A 247 8.79 9.24 13.70
CA VAL A 247 8.72 7.91 14.34
C VAL A 247 9.28 7.88 15.77
N MET A 248 10.21 8.78 16.12
CA MET A 248 10.67 8.95 17.51
C MET A 248 9.55 9.35 18.50
N ASN A 249 8.50 10.02 18.04
CA ASN A 249 7.36 10.36 18.90
C ASN A 249 6.57 9.10 19.28
N ALA A 250 6.40 8.17 18.33
CA ALA A 250 5.80 6.87 18.60
C ALA A 250 6.69 6.02 19.49
N ALA A 251 7.99 5.95 19.19
CA ALA A 251 8.99 5.23 19.97
C ALA A 251 9.04 5.63 21.47
N THR A 252 8.76 6.89 21.78
CA THR A 252 8.79 7.41 23.16
C THR A 252 7.46 7.31 23.92
N ASN A 253 6.36 6.98 23.23
CA ASN A 253 5.04 6.75 23.81
C ASN A 253 4.24 5.80 22.87
N PRO A 254 4.62 4.52 22.76
CA PRO A 254 4.05 3.59 21.79
C PRO A 254 2.57 3.32 22.09
N ILE A 255 1.84 2.88 21.08
CA ILE A 255 0.47 2.35 21.21
C ILE A 255 0.49 1.07 22.06
N GLU A 256 -0.53 0.87 22.88
CA GLU A 256 -0.66 -0.29 23.78
C GLU A 256 -1.35 -1.47 23.06
N ASP A 257 -0.69 -2.00 22.02
CA ASP A 257 -1.10 -3.21 21.27
C ASP A 257 0.14 -4.07 20.94
N GLU A 258 -0.03 -5.40 20.88
CA GLU A 258 1.08 -6.35 20.69
C GLU A 258 1.58 -6.44 19.25
N ASN A 259 0.74 -6.14 18.24
CA ASN A 259 1.05 -6.31 16.82
C ASN A 259 0.89 -5.00 16.02
N VAL A 260 1.61 -3.96 16.46
CA VAL A 260 1.65 -2.63 15.82
C VAL A 260 3.06 -2.27 15.33
N ALA A 261 3.15 -1.87 14.07
CA ALA A 261 4.30 -1.18 13.49
C ALA A 261 3.98 0.30 13.18
N TYR A 262 5.00 1.09 12.88
CA TYR A 262 4.84 2.52 12.61
C TYR A 262 5.35 2.89 11.22
N THR A 263 4.62 3.77 10.54
CA THR A 263 4.95 4.22 9.20
C THR A 263 6.13 5.18 9.22
N LEU A 264 7.08 4.96 8.30
CA LEU A 264 8.09 5.93 7.90
C LEU A 264 7.96 6.21 6.39
N HIS A 265 7.73 7.46 5.98
CA HIS A 265 7.67 7.83 4.56
C HIS A 265 8.91 8.58 4.09
N PHE A 266 9.37 8.27 2.88
CA PHE A 266 10.50 8.99 2.28
C PHE A 266 10.36 9.20 0.77
N TYR A 267 10.85 10.35 0.29
CA TYR A 267 11.05 10.61 -1.14
C TYR A 267 12.54 10.89 -1.37
N ALA A 268 13.21 10.04 -2.14
CA ALA A 268 14.68 9.96 -2.20
C ALA A 268 15.36 11.25 -2.70
N GLY A 269 14.67 12.08 -3.48
CA GLY A 269 15.15 13.40 -3.92
C GLY A 269 15.16 14.46 -2.81
N THR A 270 14.46 14.23 -1.69
CA THR A 270 14.30 15.20 -0.59
C THR A 270 14.79 14.65 0.76
N HIS A 271 14.54 13.37 1.05
CA HIS A 271 14.85 12.73 2.32
C HIS A 271 16.04 11.79 2.16
N GLY A 272 16.95 11.79 3.14
CA GLY A 272 18.20 11.03 3.10
C GLY A 272 18.65 10.62 4.50
N LYS A 273 19.97 10.56 4.73
CA LYS A 273 20.57 10.02 5.97
C LYS A 273 19.91 10.52 7.27
N TRP A 274 19.55 11.80 7.37
CA TRP A 274 18.94 12.36 8.58
C TRP A 274 17.63 11.67 9.00
N LEU A 275 16.86 11.15 8.04
CA LEU A 275 15.59 10.45 8.30
C LEU A 275 15.83 8.96 8.59
N ARG A 276 16.84 8.35 7.96
CA ARG A 276 17.36 7.02 8.34
C ARG A 276 17.90 7.03 9.78
N ASP A 277 18.55 8.12 10.19
CA ASP A 277 19.05 8.30 11.56
C ASP A 277 17.88 8.45 12.57
N GLU A 278 16.81 9.19 12.25
CA GLU A 278 15.59 9.24 13.08
C GLU A 278 14.98 7.84 13.25
N ALA A 279 14.89 7.07 12.17
CA ALA A 279 14.36 5.71 12.17
C ALA A 279 15.23 4.71 12.96
N ASP A 280 16.55 4.80 12.83
CA ASP A 280 17.50 4.00 13.61
C ASP A 280 17.36 4.26 15.12
N ASN A 281 17.32 5.53 15.53
CA ASN A 281 17.10 5.89 16.94
C ASN A 281 15.75 5.38 17.47
N ALA A 282 14.73 5.31 16.61
CA ALA A 282 13.39 4.86 16.98
C ALA A 282 13.32 3.33 17.13
N MET A 283 13.92 2.58 16.20
CA MET A 283 14.06 1.13 16.31
C MET A 283 14.92 0.72 17.51
N GLU A 284 15.91 1.53 17.91
CA GLU A 284 16.67 1.31 19.16
C GLU A 284 15.82 1.44 20.45
N GLN A 285 14.64 2.07 20.40
CA GLN A 285 13.66 2.03 21.51
C GLN A 285 12.71 0.82 21.43
N GLY A 286 12.84 -0.04 20.43
CA GLY A 286 12.08 -1.28 20.30
C GLY A 286 10.77 -1.19 19.51
N ILE A 287 10.56 -0.16 18.67
CA ILE A 287 9.43 -0.13 17.73
C ILE A 287 9.78 -0.73 16.37
N ALA A 288 8.82 -1.43 15.76
CA ALA A 288 8.90 -1.88 14.37
C ALA A 288 8.54 -0.76 13.40
N ILE A 289 9.23 -0.69 12.25
CA ILE A 289 8.98 0.27 11.17
C ILE A 289 8.59 -0.46 9.89
N PHE A 290 7.60 0.08 9.17
CA PHE A 290 7.23 -0.29 7.80
C PHE A 290 7.27 0.98 6.93
N ILE A 291 7.77 0.90 5.70
CA ILE A 291 7.76 2.02 4.74
C ILE A 291 6.63 1.80 3.75
N THR A 292 5.41 2.09 4.19
CA THR A 292 4.19 1.86 3.41
C THR A 292 4.12 2.76 2.18
N GLU A 293 4.82 3.89 2.17
CA GLU A 293 5.03 4.71 0.98
C GLU A 293 6.47 5.22 0.85
N TRP A 294 7.03 5.12 -0.37
CA TRP A 294 8.24 5.86 -0.74
C TRP A 294 8.30 6.17 -2.25
N GLY A 295 8.96 7.27 -2.61
CA GLY A 295 9.23 7.66 -4.00
C GLY A 295 10.71 7.79 -4.32
N SER A 296 11.11 7.50 -5.56
CA SER A 296 12.49 7.70 -6.05
C SER A 296 12.79 9.14 -6.49
N VAL A 297 11.81 10.05 -6.38
CA VAL A 297 11.83 11.45 -6.82
C VAL A 297 11.72 12.41 -5.62
N ASN A 298 11.38 13.69 -5.81
CA ASN A 298 11.20 14.63 -4.69
C ASN A 298 9.84 14.44 -3.99
N ALA A 299 9.70 14.99 -2.79
CA ALA A 299 8.49 14.91 -1.95
C ALA A 299 7.25 15.64 -2.50
N ASP A 300 7.33 16.25 -3.69
CA ASP A 300 6.18 16.77 -4.45
C ASP A 300 5.66 15.77 -5.51
N GLY A 301 6.15 14.53 -5.50
CA GLY A 301 5.86 13.50 -6.49
C GLY A 301 6.60 13.69 -7.83
N ASN A 302 7.54 14.63 -7.92
CA ASN A 302 8.10 15.05 -9.20
C ASN A 302 9.62 15.26 -9.18
N GLY A 303 10.19 15.52 -10.35
CA GLY A 303 11.63 15.59 -10.60
C GLY A 303 12.21 14.28 -11.15
N ALA A 304 13.52 14.29 -11.39
CA ALA A 304 14.25 13.14 -11.89
C ALA A 304 14.55 12.11 -10.78
N ILE A 305 14.76 10.85 -11.19
CA ILE A 305 15.08 9.74 -10.29
C ILE A 305 16.38 10.02 -9.53
N ALA A 306 16.29 10.10 -8.20
CA ALA A 306 17.42 10.28 -7.29
C ALA A 306 18.13 8.93 -7.03
N LYS A 307 18.71 8.35 -8.08
CA LYS A 307 19.23 6.96 -8.11
C LYS A 307 20.18 6.63 -6.95
N GLN A 308 21.19 7.47 -6.68
CA GLN A 308 22.11 7.25 -5.55
C GLN A 308 21.40 7.25 -4.18
N SER A 309 20.52 8.23 -3.94
CA SER A 309 19.80 8.31 -2.67
C SER A 309 18.87 7.10 -2.49
N THR A 310 18.23 6.67 -3.57
CA THR A 310 17.38 5.47 -3.59
C THR A 310 18.20 4.21 -3.26
N GLU A 311 19.39 4.04 -3.83
CA GLU A 311 20.31 2.94 -3.51
C GLU A 311 20.73 2.95 -2.03
N GLU A 312 21.07 4.12 -1.46
CA GLU A 312 21.39 4.26 -0.03
C GLU A 312 20.20 3.91 0.89
N TRP A 313 18.97 4.25 0.48
CA TRP A 313 17.75 3.86 1.20
C TRP A 313 17.51 2.35 1.12
N PHE A 314 17.72 1.73 -0.05
CA PHE A 314 17.53 0.31 -0.26
C PHE A 314 18.56 -0.53 0.50
N GLN A 315 19.83 -0.14 0.48
CA GLN A 315 20.87 -0.77 1.30
C GLN A 315 20.48 -0.75 2.79
N TRP A 316 20.07 0.40 3.32
CA TRP A 316 19.66 0.51 4.73
C TRP A 316 18.39 -0.32 5.03
N MET A 317 17.38 -0.32 4.14
CA MET A 317 16.20 -1.17 4.32
C MET A 317 16.54 -2.67 4.31
N ASP A 318 17.46 -3.12 3.46
CA ASP A 318 17.89 -4.52 3.41
C ASP A 318 18.76 -4.90 4.63
N GLU A 319 19.62 -3.99 5.12
CA GLU A 319 20.40 -4.18 6.36
C GLU A 319 19.51 -4.26 7.61
N LYS A 320 18.35 -3.58 7.61
CA LYS A 320 17.41 -3.52 8.75
C LYS A 320 16.24 -4.50 8.64
N GLY A 321 15.99 -5.07 7.47
CA GLY A 321 14.84 -5.95 7.20
C GLY A 321 13.51 -5.20 7.08
N ILE A 322 13.51 -3.97 6.55
CA ILE A 322 12.32 -3.10 6.50
C ILE A 322 11.54 -3.31 5.20
N SER A 323 10.28 -3.71 5.32
CA SER A 323 9.33 -3.88 4.20
C SER A 323 8.92 -2.54 3.60
N SER A 324 8.62 -2.51 2.29
CA SER A 324 8.21 -1.26 1.64
C SER A 324 7.32 -1.36 0.39
N CYS A 325 6.52 -0.31 0.13
CA CYS A 325 5.73 -0.14 -1.09
C CYS A 325 6.07 1.19 -1.81
N ASN A 326 6.32 1.15 -3.12
CA ASN A 326 6.64 2.34 -3.91
C ASN A 326 5.39 3.09 -4.40
N TRP A 327 5.45 4.42 -4.37
CA TRP A 327 4.49 5.33 -4.99
C TRP A 327 4.90 5.66 -6.44
N ALA A 328 4.09 5.41 -7.48
CA ALA A 328 2.79 4.70 -7.46
C ALA A 328 2.37 4.09 -8.81
N ILE A 329 1.42 3.14 -8.73
CA ILE A 329 0.66 2.60 -9.87
C ILE A 329 -0.26 3.70 -10.41
N ASN A 330 0.24 4.48 -11.37
CA ASN A 330 -0.48 5.59 -11.97
C ASN A 330 0.07 6.06 -13.31
N ASP A 331 -0.70 6.89 -14.02
CA ASP A 331 -0.31 7.59 -15.25
C ASP A 331 -0.47 9.12 -15.19
N LYS A 332 -0.62 9.71 -13.99
CA LYS A 332 -0.52 11.16 -13.76
C LYS A 332 0.83 11.68 -14.27
N GLU A 333 0.84 12.86 -14.89
CA GLU A 333 2.04 13.51 -15.42
C GLU A 333 2.95 14.07 -14.30
N GLU A 334 3.64 13.16 -13.62
CA GLU A 334 4.58 13.41 -12.52
C GLU A 334 5.74 12.40 -12.53
N GLY A 335 6.72 12.59 -11.64
CA GLY A 335 7.92 11.76 -11.58
C GLY A 335 7.71 10.39 -10.91
N SER A 336 6.72 10.25 -10.02
CA SER A 336 6.40 9.00 -9.31
C SER A 336 5.53 8.01 -10.10
N SER A 337 4.81 8.45 -11.12
CA SER A 337 3.93 7.57 -11.91
C SER A 337 4.72 6.54 -12.72
N ILE A 338 4.38 5.26 -12.57
CA ILE A 338 5.04 4.18 -13.34
C ILE A 338 4.61 4.12 -14.81
N PHE A 339 3.42 4.62 -15.16
CA PHE A 339 2.90 4.59 -16.53
C PHE A 339 2.95 5.97 -17.20
N VAL A 340 3.17 5.98 -18.51
CA VAL A 340 2.99 7.17 -19.35
C VAL A 340 1.50 7.43 -19.50
N LYS A 341 1.09 8.69 -19.40
CA LYS A 341 -0.31 9.11 -19.53
C LYS A 341 -0.95 8.66 -20.84
N ASP A 342 -2.17 8.12 -20.75
CA ASP A 342 -3.00 7.71 -21.89
C ASP A 342 -2.31 6.70 -22.86
N SER A 343 -1.30 5.97 -22.38
CA SER A 343 -0.38 5.15 -23.21
C SER A 343 -0.73 3.67 -23.34
N ASN A 344 -1.79 3.20 -22.66
CA ASN A 344 -2.09 1.77 -22.51
C ASN A 344 -0.91 0.97 -21.86
N ASN A 345 -0.49 1.42 -20.67
CA ASN A 345 0.54 0.82 -19.82
C ASN A 345 1.98 0.84 -20.38
N GLU A 346 2.35 1.81 -21.22
CA GLU A 346 3.77 2.11 -21.48
C GLU A 346 4.42 2.62 -20.18
N LEU A 347 5.61 2.12 -19.83
CA LEU A 347 6.29 2.49 -18.60
C LEU A 347 7.09 3.79 -18.74
N THR A 348 7.09 4.63 -17.70
CA THR A 348 8.02 5.77 -17.58
C THR A 348 9.45 5.31 -17.27
N GLU A 349 10.44 6.21 -17.31
CA GLU A 349 11.79 5.87 -16.81
C GLU A 349 11.73 5.41 -15.34
N THR A 350 10.87 6.04 -14.53
CA THR A 350 10.60 5.62 -13.15
C THR A 350 9.99 4.24 -13.11
N GLY A 351 8.95 3.96 -13.91
CA GLY A 351 8.31 2.64 -13.98
C GLY A 351 9.28 1.51 -14.30
N ILE A 352 10.16 1.71 -15.28
CA ILE A 352 11.22 0.75 -15.65
C ILE A 352 12.20 0.56 -14.48
N TYR A 353 12.71 1.65 -13.91
CA TYR A 353 13.69 1.61 -12.81
C TYR A 353 13.13 0.91 -11.55
N ILE A 354 11.88 1.21 -11.17
CA ILE A 354 11.22 0.59 -10.03
C ILE A 354 10.96 -0.90 -10.29
N LYS A 355 10.58 -1.27 -11.52
CA LYS A 355 10.41 -2.68 -11.92
C LYS A 355 11.70 -3.48 -11.73
N GLU A 356 12.82 -2.97 -12.23
CA GLU A 356 14.13 -3.61 -12.08
C GLU A 356 14.52 -3.76 -10.60
N LEU A 357 14.30 -2.70 -9.81
CA LEU A 357 14.66 -2.64 -8.39
C LEU A 357 13.83 -3.61 -7.51
N ILE A 358 12.52 -3.73 -7.76
CA ILE A 358 11.65 -4.67 -7.05
C ILE A 358 12.00 -6.12 -7.44
N LYS A 359 12.08 -6.43 -8.75
CA LYS A 359 12.47 -7.77 -9.22
C LYS A 359 13.79 -8.23 -8.63
N GLN A 360 14.82 -7.38 -8.62
CA GLN A 360 16.13 -7.71 -8.05
C GLN A 360 16.05 -8.14 -6.58
N ARG A 361 15.14 -7.54 -5.79
CA ARG A 361 14.91 -7.92 -4.39
C ARG A 361 14.11 -9.21 -4.27
N THR A 362 13.03 -9.36 -5.03
CA THR A 362 12.15 -10.54 -4.97
C THR A 362 12.86 -11.81 -5.48
N ASP A 363 13.64 -11.72 -6.57
CA ASP A 363 14.45 -12.84 -7.08
C ASP A 363 15.48 -13.34 -6.05
N ASN A 364 15.82 -12.51 -5.07
CA ASN A 364 16.72 -12.84 -3.97
C ASN A 364 16.01 -13.17 -2.64
N ALA A 365 14.68 -13.12 -2.59
CA ALA A 365 13.91 -13.34 -1.37
C ALA A 365 14.04 -14.80 -0.86
N PRO A 366 14.00 -15.03 0.47
CA PRO A 366 14.05 -16.36 1.07
C PRO A 366 13.02 -17.36 0.53
N TRP A 367 11.77 -16.92 0.31
CA TRP A 367 10.68 -17.79 -0.14
C TRP A 367 10.89 -18.32 -1.57
N LYS A 368 11.39 -17.49 -2.50
CA LYS A 368 11.79 -17.90 -3.87
C LYS A 368 12.96 -18.89 -3.91
N LYS A 369 13.65 -19.11 -2.79
CA LYS A 369 14.73 -20.10 -2.62
C LYS A 369 14.26 -21.35 -1.88
N ALA A 370 13.02 -21.37 -1.40
CA ALA A 370 12.39 -22.47 -0.68
C ALA A 370 11.33 -23.22 -1.52
N SER A 371 10.89 -22.62 -2.63
CA SER A 371 10.07 -23.20 -3.71
C SER A 371 10.87 -24.15 -4.60
#